data_AF-A0A6L8N7J4-F1
#
_entry.id   AF-A0A6L8N7J4-F1
#
_cell.length_a   1.000
_cell.length_b   1.000
_cell.length_c   1.000
_cell.angle_alpha   90.00
_cell.angle_beta   90.00
_cell.angle_gamma   90.00
#
_symmetry.space_group_name_H-M   'P 1'
#
loop_
_entity.id
_entity.type
_entity.pdbx_description
1 polymer ?
#
loop_
_entity_poly.entity_id
_entity_poly.type
_entity_poly.pdbx_seq_one_letter_code
_entity_poly.pdbx_strand_id
1 'polypeptide(L)'
;MGVGALNVDYIASASGLSRRTAEQVHESVARFEWNTEGPVDQSTVAKAIERLGSAALDASLGGSAWLTVYTLAQLRLDIRLGYVGVAGRIETPGLSFLGQMDELGIDRQWVARRPDLTAGVCLSYLDDVERVMLTHPGANFAMADHLTAHADEIAGYLSGARLVHVTSFLDDRTPEILAGVLGEAKRRAPGMRISFDPGFDWAQNPGPGVEAVLGLSDLVFVNHRELKALGGYAVGESDDVLASRVLERVPRATLFVTKRYDAVEVYRTAGGGLLARRFRLRRRIREGTVEDATGAGDVFAASVLAALASGRLQVELGARLGLDLSRQRTGRRRGGGLPRIGDGLLTTPEDPAGPDSHPRAVLVASEGSRGGGDRLDRFLTQDLALRAS
;
A
#
# COMPACT_ATOMS: atom_id res chain seq x y z
N MET A 1 -7.76 9.75 -8.89
CA MET A 1 -6.72 10.11 -9.88
C MET A 1 -5.40 9.57 -9.39
N GLY A 2 -4.55 9.05 -10.28
CA GLY A 2 -3.17 8.67 -9.96
C GLY A 2 -2.20 9.79 -10.31
N VAL A 3 -1.14 9.95 -9.50
CA VAL A 3 0.00 10.82 -9.78
C VAL A 3 1.26 10.01 -9.53
N GLY A 4 2.05 9.76 -10.57
CA GLY A 4 3.26 8.95 -10.40
C GLY A 4 3.98 8.68 -11.72
N ALA A 5 5.15 8.06 -11.59
CA ALA A 5 6.01 7.71 -12.70
C ALA A 5 5.33 6.71 -13.66
N LEU A 6 5.70 6.81 -14.95
CA LEU A 6 5.32 5.88 -15.99
C LEU A 6 6.57 5.15 -16.48
N ASN A 7 6.69 3.86 -16.15
CA ASN A 7 7.88 3.04 -16.39
C ASN A 7 7.57 1.84 -17.31
N VAL A 8 8.55 1.41 -18.10
CA VAL A 8 8.51 0.08 -18.71
C VAL A 8 9.24 -0.87 -17.78
N ASP A 9 8.52 -1.87 -17.27
CA ASP A 9 9.07 -2.86 -16.35
C ASP A 9 9.56 -4.07 -17.15
N TYR A 10 10.83 -4.43 -16.96
CA TYR A 10 11.44 -5.65 -17.46
C TYR A 10 11.66 -6.61 -16.31
N ILE A 11 11.01 -7.77 -16.34
CA ILE A 11 11.05 -8.74 -15.26
C ILE A 11 11.70 -10.03 -15.74
N ALA A 12 12.76 -10.47 -15.06
CA ALA A 12 13.34 -11.80 -15.28
C ALA A 12 12.51 -12.86 -14.56
N SER A 13 11.97 -13.84 -15.30
CA SER A 13 11.09 -14.88 -14.73
C SER A 13 11.87 -15.96 -13.96
N ALA A 14 11.29 -16.44 -12.85
CA ALA A 14 11.88 -17.50 -12.04
C ALA A 14 11.95 -18.87 -12.76
N SER A 15 11.21 -19.07 -13.86
CA SER A 15 11.25 -20.27 -14.70
C SER A 15 12.61 -20.54 -15.37
N GLY A 16 13.51 -19.55 -15.37
CA GLY A 16 14.91 -19.72 -15.81
C GLY A 16 15.88 -20.18 -14.71
N LEU A 17 15.44 -20.33 -13.45
CA LEU A 17 16.32 -20.57 -12.30
C LEU A 17 16.41 -22.05 -11.88
N SER A 18 17.48 -22.38 -11.16
CA SER A 18 17.65 -23.70 -10.58
C SER A 18 16.60 -23.98 -9.48
N ARG A 19 16.19 -25.24 -9.31
CA ARG A 19 15.15 -25.66 -8.36
C ARG A 19 15.42 -25.26 -6.90
N ARG A 20 16.69 -25.22 -6.47
CA ARG A 20 17.09 -24.81 -5.11
C ARG A 20 16.95 -23.29 -4.90
N THR A 21 17.27 -22.52 -5.94
CA THR A 21 17.07 -21.06 -5.99
C THR A 21 15.58 -20.74 -5.94
N ALA A 22 14.74 -21.47 -6.67
CA ALA A 22 13.28 -21.29 -6.66
C ALA A 22 12.67 -21.48 -5.26
N GLU A 23 13.11 -22.48 -4.48
CA GLU A 23 12.60 -22.74 -3.12
C GLU A 23 12.91 -21.60 -2.14
N GLN A 24 14.11 -20.99 -2.21
CA GLN A 24 14.48 -19.86 -1.36
C GLN A 24 13.81 -18.54 -1.81
N VAL A 25 13.63 -18.36 -3.12
CA VAL A 25 12.90 -17.22 -3.71
C VAL A 25 11.46 -17.15 -3.18
N HIS A 26 10.78 -18.28 -3.01
CA HIS A 26 9.40 -18.31 -2.52
C HIS A 26 9.21 -17.64 -1.14
N GLU A 27 10.19 -17.73 -0.24
CA GLU A 27 10.08 -17.11 1.09
C GLU A 27 10.28 -15.59 1.02
N SER A 28 11.20 -15.11 0.19
CA SER A 28 11.48 -13.69 -0.01
C SER A 28 10.31 -12.97 -0.70
N VAL A 29 9.80 -13.56 -1.79
CA VAL A 29 8.63 -13.07 -2.55
C VAL A 29 7.38 -12.99 -1.66
N ALA A 30 7.25 -13.87 -0.67
CA ALA A 30 6.13 -13.87 0.26
C ALA A 30 6.09 -12.66 1.21
N ARG A 31 7.19 -11.91 1.37
CA ARG A 31 7.32 -10.80 2.33
C ARG A 31 7.24 -9.41 1.70
N PHE A 32 7.09 -9.30 0.39
CA PHE A 32 7.14 -8.01 -0.34
C PHE A 32 8.41 -7.19 -0.06
N GLU A 33 9.54 -7.85 0.23
CA GLU A 33 10.80 -7.22 0.56
C GLU A 33 11.78 -7.35 -0.62
N TRP A 34 12.31 -6.22 -1.09
CA TRP A 34 13.39 -6.12 -2.07
C TRP A 34 14.66 -5.71 -1.33
N ASN A 35 15.85 -6.16 -1.73
CA ASN A 35 17.07 -5.84 -0.95
C ASN A 35 17.89 -4.70 -1.56
N THR A 36 17.76 -4.43 -2.86
CA THR A 36 18.37 -3.26 -3.52
C THR A 36 17.36 -2.61 -4.47
N GLU A 37 17.01 -1.36 -4.19
CA GLU A 37 16.16 -0.51 -5.04
C GLU A 37 16.81 0.88 -5.09
N GLY A 38 16.93 1.47 -6.29
CA GLY A 38 17.46 2.82 -6.41
C GLY A 38 17.57 3.31 -7.86
N PRO A 39 17.75 4.63 -8.03
CA PRO A 39 17.98 5.22 -9.34
C PRO A 39 19.34 4.79 -9.91
N VAL A 40 19.35 4.45 -11.19
CA VAL A 40 20.58 4.16 -11.94
C VAL A 40 20.62 4.92 -13.27
N ASP A 41 21.83 5.09 -13.81
CA ASP A 41 21.99 5.65 -15.15
C ASP A 41 21.46 4.69 -16.23
N GLN A 42 21.08 5.25 -17.38
CA GLN A 42 20.52 4.49 -18.49
C GLN A 42 21.47 3.40 -19.00
N SER A 43 22.78 3.66 -19.00
CA SER A 43 23.78 2.71 -19.51
C SER A 43 23.90 1.49 -18.59
N THR A 44 23.72 1.66 -17.28
CA THR A 44 23.74 0.60 -16.29
C THR A 44 22.54 -0.34 -16.48
N VAL A 45 21.33 0.20 -16.67
CA VAL A 45 20.14 -0.62 -16.98
C VAL A 45 20.28 -1.32 -18.32
N ALA A 46 20.73 -0.60 -19.36
CA ALA A 46 20.88 -1.17 -20.70
C ALA A 46 21.89 -2.33 -20.71
N LYS A 47 23.05 -2.17 -20.05
CA LYS A 47 24.04 -3.25 -19.90
C LYS A 47 23.50 -4.43 -19.10
N ALA A 48 22.69 -4.19 -18.08
CA ALA A 48 22.07 -5.26 -17.31
C ALA A 48 21.07 -6.06 -18.16
N ILE A 49 20.21 -5.36 -18.93
CA ILE A 49 19.29 -5.98 -19.90
C ILE A 49 20.05 -6.80 -20.95
N GLU A 50 21.13 -6.23 -21.52
CA GLU A 50 21.96 -6.93 -22.51
C GLU A 50 22.59 -8.20 -21.94
N ARG A 51 23.12 -8.13 -20.71
CA ARG A 51 23.74 -9.28 -20.02
C ARG A 51 22.76 -10.39 -19.68
N LEU A 52 21.54 -10.03 -19.25
CA LEU A 52 20.48 -11.01 -18.94
C LEU A 52 19.91 -11.63 -20.21
N GLY A 53 20.00 -10.93 -21.35
CA GLY A 53 19.44 -11.32 -22.62
C GLY A 53 17.96 -10.97 -22.71
N SER A 54 17.57 -10.21 -23.74
CA SER A 54 16.20 -9.72 -23.92
C SER A 54 15.14 -10.82 -24.05
N ALA A 55 15.52 -12.03 -24.47
CA ALA A 55 14.62 -13.18 -24.57
C ALA A 55 14.23 -13.78 -23.19
N ALA A 56 14.94 -13.42 -22.12
CA ALA A 56 14.67 -13.88 -20.75
C ALA A 56 13.87 -12.86 -19.93
N LEU A 57 13.47 -11.74 -20.52
CA LEU A 57 12.79 -10.63 -19.84
C LEU A 57 11.39 -10.43 -20.41
N ASP A 58 10.39 -10.44 -19.54
CA ASP A 58 9.03 -10.03 -19.87
C ASP A 58 8.90 -8.52 -19.66
N ALA A 59 8.41 -7.83 -20.69
CA ALA A 59 8.23 -6.37 -20.67
C ALA A 59 6.76 -6.01 -20.46
N SER A 60 6.49 -5.06 -19.55
CA SER A 60 5.14 -4.58 -19.26
C SER A 60 5.11 -3.09 -18.93
N LEU A 61 3.91 -2.51 -18.91
CA LEU A 61 3.71 -1.13 -18.48
C LEU A 61 3.60 -1.09 -16.96
N GLY A 62 4.51 -0.34 -16.33
CA GLY A 62 4.70 -0.27 -14.90
C GLY A 62 4.78 1.14 -14.34
N GLY A 63 5.27 1.22 -13.11
CA GLY A 63 5.12 2.38 -12.23
C GLY A 63 3.96 2.17 -11.25
N SER A 64 4.23 2.42 -9.97
CA SER A 64 3.30 2.07 -8.87
C SER A 64 1.93 2.74 -9.01
N ALA A 65 1.87 4.07 -9.27
CA ALA A 65 0.59 4.75 -9.44
C ALA A 65 -0.15 4.26 -10.70
N TRP A 66 0.61 3.91 -11.75
CA TRP A 66 0.05 3.33 -12.97
C TRP A 66 -0.59 1.98 -12.68
N LEU A 67 0.11 1.06 -12.00
CA LEU A 67 -0.41 -0.26 -11.63
C LEU A 67 -1.65 -0.15 -10.74
N THR A 68 -1.67 0.81 -9.81
CA THR A 68 -2.85 1.10 -8.99
C THR A 68 -4.05 1.54 -9.83
N VAL A 69 -3.86 2.52 -10.74
CA VAL A 69 -4.95 3.04 -11.60
C VAL A 69 -5.39 2.01 -12.64
N TYR A 70 -4.45 1.27 -13.23
CA TYR A 70 -4.72 0.16 -14.14
C TYR A 70 -5.58 -0.90 -13.45
N THR A 71 -5.21 -1.33 -12.24
CA THR A 71 -5.99 -2.28 -11.44
C THR A 71 -7.40 -1.75 -11.18
N LEU A 72 -7.54 -0.49 -10.76
CA LEU A 72 -8.86 0.14 -10.57
C LEU A 72 -9.72 0.11 -11.84
N ALA A 73 -9.12 0.35 -13.01
CA ALA A 73 -9.83 0.29 -14.29
C ALA A 73 -10.31 -1.13 -14.62
N GLN A 74 -9.48 -2.13 -14.32
CA GLN A 74 -9.78 -3.54 -14.56
C GLN A 74 -10.87 -4.10 -13.64
N LEU A 75 -11.07 -3.51 -12.45
CA LEU A 75 -12.17 -3.90 -11.55
C LEU A 75 -13.56 -3.51 -12.07
N ARG A 76 -13.67 -2.64 -13.10
CA ARG A 76 -14.94 -2.24 -13.75
C ARG A 76 -16.03 -1.80 -12.75
N LEU A 77 -15.66 -0.93 -11.81
CA LEU A 77 -16.52 -0.46 -10.71
C LEU A 77 -17.29 0.83 -11.00
N ASP A 78 -17.40 1.23 -12.26
CA ASP A 78 -18.09 2.44 -12.71
C ASP A 78 -17.57 3.74 -12.05
N ILE A 79 -16.27 3.75 -11.71
CA ILE A 79 -15.58 4.92 -11.16
C ILE A 79 -14.84 5.67 -12.28
N ARG A 80 -14.88 7.00 -12.24
CA ARG A 80 -14.10 7.84 -13.16
C ARG A 80 -12.63 7.84 -12.73
N LEU A 81 -11.75 7.58 -13.68
CA LEU A 81 -10.31 7.51 -13.46
C LEU A 81 -9.60 8.61 -14.24
N GLY A 82 -8.44 9.01 -13.74
CA GLY A 82 -7.60 10.02 -14.36
C GLY A 82 -6.17 9.94 -13.86
N TYR A 83 -5.24 10.48 -14.62
CA TYR A 83 -3.80 10.33 -14.37
C TYR A 83 -3.03 11.63 -14.64
N VAL A 84 -2.04 11.91 -13.78
CA VAL A 84 -1.05 12.96 -13.96
C VAL A 84 0.33 12.31 -13.97
N GLY A 85 1.12 12.59 -15.00
CA GLY A 85 2.45 12.00 -15.17
C GLY A 85 3.11 12.44 -16.47
N VAL A 86 4.25 11.84 -16.80
CA VAL A 86 4.97 12.13 -18.05
C VAL A 86 5.23 10.84 -18.82
N ALA A 87 4.67 10.75 -20.03
CA ALA A 87 4.86 9.63 -20.94
C ALA A 87 6.04 9.91 -21.89
N GLY A 88 7.09 9.12 -21.75
CA GLY A 88 8.23 9.08 -22.69
C GLY A 88 7.99 8.14 -23.88
N ARG A 89 8.96 8.10 -24.80
CA ARG A 89 9.01 7.13 -25.90
C ARG A 89 9.30 5.73 -25.36
N ILE A 90 8.43 4.78 -25.67
CA ILE A 90 8.61 3.36 -25.38
C ILE A 90 9.16 2.66 -26.61
N GLU A 91 10.23 1.89 -26.43
CA GLU A 91 10.88 1.16 -27.52
C GLU A 91 10.33 -0.27 -27.70
N THR A 92 9.75 -0.83 -26.64
CA THR A 92 9.13 -2.16 -26.65
C THR A 92 7.86 -2.17 -27.51
N PRO A 93 7.81 -2.98 -28.59
CA PRO A 93 6.62 -3.07 -29.43
C PRO A 93 5.38 -3.51 -28.65
N GLY A 94 4.22 -2.95 -29.01
CA GLY A 94 2.93 -3.33 -28.42
C GLY A 94 2.59 -2.67 -27.09
N LEU A 95 3.52 -1.93 -26.46
CA LEU A 95 3.26 -1.20 -25.23
C LEU A 95 2.99 0.28 -25.50
N SER A 96 1.92 0.81 -24.91
CA SER A 96 1.58 2.24 -25.00
C SER A 96 0.73 2.68 -23.82
N PHE A 97 1.27 3.52 -22.93
CA PHE A 97 0.50 4.12 -21.84
C PHE A 97 -0.72 4.89 -22.36
N LEU A 98 -0.52 5.72 -23.39
CA LEU A 98 -1.58 6.56 -23.93
C LEU A 98 -2.68 5.72 -24.58
N GLY A 99 -2.29 4.68 -25.33
CA GLY A 99 -3.25 3.74 -25.93
C GLY A 99 -4.04 2.99 -24.88
N GLN A 100 -3.36 2.45 -23.86
CA GLN A 100 -4.01 1.71 -22.78
C GLN A 100 -4.91 2.61 -21.92
N MET A 101 -4.53 3.86 -21.67
CA MET A 101 -5.40 4.85 -21.03
C MET A 101 -6.65 5.13 -21.85
N ASP A 102 -6.53 5.29 -23.17
CA ASP A 102 -7.67 5.52 -24.06
C ASP A 102 -8.62 4.32 -24.09
N GLU A 103 -8.09 3.10 -24.19
CA GLU A 103 -8.86 1.85 -24.15
C GLU A 103 -9.61 1.65 -22.84
N LEU A 104 -9.01 2.05 -21.72
CA LEU A 104 -9.59 1.91 -20.39
C LEU A 104 -10.46 3.09 -19.96
N GLY A 105 -10.55 4.15 -20.77
CA GLY A 105 -11.29 5.37 -20.43
C GLY A 105 -10.68 6.13 -19.25
N ILE A 106 -9.35 6.07 -19.08
CA ILE A 106 -8.62 6.83 -18.07
C ILE A 106 -8.35 8.23 -18.64
N ASP A 107 -8.86 9.25 -17.97
CA ASP A 107 -8.60 10.63 -18.37
C ASP A 107 -7.11 10.96 -18.22
N ARG A 108 -6.47 11.23 -19.36
CA ARG A 108 -5.04 11.47 -19.47
C ARG A 108 -4.72 12.88 -19.96
N GLN A 109 -5.61 13.86 -19.73
CA GLN A 109 -5.40 15.24 -20.18
C GLN A 109 -4.14 15.89 -19.56
N TRP A 110 -3.75 15.47 -18.35
CA TRP A 110 -2.55 15.94 -17.65
C TRP A 110 -1.37 14.97 -17.69
N VAL A 111 -1.40 14.04 -18.65
CA VAL A 111 -0.24 13.21 -18.97
C VAL A 111 0.57 13.91 -20.06
N ALA A 112 1.69 14.50 -19.65
CA ALA A 112 2.60 15.17 -20.57
C ALA A 112 3.22 14.15 -21.54
N ARG A 113 3.46 14.56 -22.79
CA ARG A 113 4.08 13.70 -23.80
C ARG A 113 5.48 14.20 -24.10
N ARG A 114 6.48 13.36 -23.90
CA ARG A 114 7.90 13.62 -24.17
C ARG A 114 8.47 12.58 -25.13
N PRO A 115 8.06 12.58 -26.41
CA PRO A 115 8.55 11.60 -27.39
C PRO A 115 10.05 11.75 -27.69
N ASP A 116 10.64 12.89 -27.31
CA ASP A 116 12.06 13.19 -27.36
C ASP A 116 12.87 12.42 -26.30
N LEU A 117 12.26 12.08 -25.16
CA LEU A 117 12.88 11.33 -24.07
C LEU A 117 12.43 9.86 -24.09
N THR A 118 13.29 8.94 -23.67
CA THR A 118 12.88 7.55 -23.42
C THR A 118 12.01 7.48 -22.17
N ALA A 119 11.05 6.55 -22.15
CA ALA A 119 10.27 6.26 -20.95
C ALA A 119 11.19 5.85 -19.78
N GLY A 120 10.68 5.95 -18.55
CA GLY A 120 11.34 5.32 -17.42
C GLY A 120 11.44 3.82 -17.63
N VAL A 121 12.46 3.19 -17.07
CA VAL A 121 12.69 1.74 -17.17
C VAL A 121 12.96 1.19 -15.79
N CYS A 122 12.21 0.19 -15.36
CA CYS A 122 12.50 -0.58 -14.15
C CYS A 122 12.93 -1.99 -14.56
N LEU A 123 14.12 -2.41 -14.18
CA LEU A 123 14.58 -3.78 -14.35
C LEU A 123 14.47 -4.49 -13.01
N SER A 124 13.65 -5.54 -12.96
CA SER A 124 13.51 -6.42 -11.81
C SER A 124 14.08 -7.80 -12.13
N TYR A 125 15.12 -8.22 -11.41
CA TYR A 125 15.73 -9.53 -11.59
C TYR A 125 16.12 -10.15 -10.25
N LEU A 126 16.36 -11.45 -10.27
CA LEU A 126 16.83 -12.20 -9.11
C LEU A 126 18.35 -12.33 -9.19
N ASP A 127 19.04 -11.88 -8.14
CA ASP A 127 20.45 -12.13 -7.89
C ASP A 127 20.57 -13.10 -6.70
N ASP A 128 20.94 -14.35 -7.01
CA ASP A 128 20.84 -15.50 -6.11
C ASP A 128 19.42 -15.70 -5.54
N VAL A 129 19.15 -15.25 -4.30
CA VAL A 129 17.84 -15.33 -3.63
C VAL A 129 17.19 -13.95 -3.42
N GLU A 130 17.87 -12.89 -3.81
CA GLU A 130 17.46 -11.52 -3.58
C GLU A 130 16.92 -10.90 -4.85
N ARG A 131 15.82 -10.16 -4.73
CA ARG A 131 15.35 -9.37 -5.86
C ARG A 131 16.00 -8.00 -5.86
N VAL A 132 16.54 -7.66 -7.01
CA VAL A 132 17.14 -6.35 -7.30
C VAL A 132 16.20 -5.62 -8.25
N MET A 133 15.87 -4.37 -7.89
CA MET A 133 15.18 -3.43 -8.77
C MET A 133 16.10 -2.27 -9.12
N LEU A 134 16.36 -2.10 -10.41
CA LEU A 134 17.16 -1.00 -10.94
C LEU A 134 16.26 -0.12 -11.79
N THR A 135 16.08 1.14 -11.39
CA THR A 135 15.16 2.04 -12.09
C THR A 135 15.92 3.20 -12.72
N HIS A 136 15.80 3.36 -14.03
CA HIS A 136 16.20 4.57 -14.72
C HIS A 136 14.97 5.47 -14.94
N PRO A 137 14.92 6.71 -14.41
CA PRO A 137 13.68 7.51 -14.44
C PRO A 137 13.25 7.99 -15.83
N GLY A 138 14.19 8.17 -16.77
CA GLY A 138 13.90 8.61 -18.14
C GLY A 138 13.06 9.90 -18.18
N ALA A 139 11.97 9.87 -18.96
CA ALA A 139 11.05 11.00 -19.12
C ALA A 139 10.39 11.48 -17.81
N ASN A 140 10.38 10.66 -16.75
CA ASN A 140 9.82 11.07 -15.46
C ASN A 140 10.59 12.25 -14.83
N PHE A 141 11.85 12.49 -15.21
CA PHE A 141 12.59 13.69 -14.78
C PHE A 141 11.94 15.01 -15.23
N ALA A 142 11.10 14.98 -16.25
CA ALA A 142 10.35 16.16 -16.69
C ALA A 142 9.09 16.45 -15.85
N MET A 143 8.79 15.62 -14.83
CA MET A 143 7.59 15.79 -14.00
C MET A 143 7.61 17.10 -13.23
N ALA A 144 8.75 17.46 -12.63
CA ALA A 144 8.91 18.74 -11.92
C ALA A 144 8.61 19.94 -12.83
N ASP A 145 9.10 19.93 -14.07
CA ASP A 145 8.87 21.02 -15.03
C ASP A 145 7.40 21.06 -15.47
N HIS A 146 6.78 19.89 -15.70
CA HIS A 146 5.37 19.77 -16.04
C HIS A 146 4.45 20.30 -14.93
N LEU A 147 4.73 19.92 -13.68
CA LEU A 147 4.01 20.42 -12.51
C LEU A 147 4.21 21.93 -12.33
N THR A 148 5.42 22.44 -12.55
CA THR A 148 5.72 23.88 -12.43
C THR A 148 4.96 24.69 -13.46
N ALA A 149 4.96 24.24 -14.72
CA ALA A 149 4.33 24.94 -15.83
C ALA A 149 2.80 24.99 -15.73
N HIS A 150 2.19 24.03 -15.05
CA HIS A 150 0.73 23.82 -15.01
C HIS A 150 0.19 23.62 -13.59
N ALA A 151 0.83 24.23 -12.60
CA ALA A 151 0.56 23.96 -11.18
C ALA A 151 -0.91 24.23 -10.81
N ASP A 152 -1.48 25.34 -11.26
CA ASP A 152 -2.84 25.75 -10.93
C ASP A 152 -3.88 24.84 -11.60
N GLU A 153 -3.68 24.55 -12.89
CA GLU A 153 -4.60 23.74 -13.68
C GLU A 153 -4.58 22.28 -13.23
N ILE A 154 -3.41 21.72 -12.91
CA ILE A 154 -3.29 20.38 -12.34
C ILE A 154 -3.93 20.35 -10.94
N ALA A 155 -3.72 21.37 -10.11
CA ALA A 155 -4.39 21.46 -8.81
C ALA A 155 -5.92 21.51 -8.96
N GLY A 156 -6.42 22.28 -9.93
CA GLY A 156 -7.84 22.32 -10.30
C GLY A 156 -8.37 20.96 -10.75
N TYR A 157 -7.63 20.25 -11.60
CA TYR A 157 -7.95 18.91 -12.05
C TYR A 157 -8.04 17.92 -10.87
N LEU A 158 -6.99 17.88 -10.05
CA LEU A 158 -6.93 16.99 -8.87
C LEU A 158 -8.05 17.28 -7.89
N SER A 159 -8.42 18.56 -7.68
CA SER A 159 -9.52 18.95 -6.78
C SER A 159 -10.89 18.36 -7.19
N GLY A 160 -11.06 17.96 -8.46
CA GLY A 160 -12.26 17.28 -8.95
C GLY A 160 -12.36 15.80 -8.53
N ALA A 161 -11.30 15.24 -7.94
CA ALA A 161 -11.27 13.85 -7.50
C ALA A 161 -11.74 13.69 -6.04
N ARG A 162 -12.35 12.54 -5.75
CA ARG A 162 -12.60 12.12 -4.36
C ARG A 162 -11.34 11.59 -3.67
N LEU A 163 -10.47 10.98 -4.46
CA LEU A 163 -9.23 10.33 -4.03
C LEU A 163 -8.13 10.63 -5.05
N VAL A 164 -6.99 11.11 -4.55
CA VAL A 164 -5.74 11.26 -5.31
C VAL A 164 -4.72 10.30 -4.73
N HIS A 165 -4.22 9.36 -5.53
CA HIS A 165 -3.20 8.39 -5.14
C HIS A 165 -1.85 8.84 -5.70
N VAL A 166 -0.87 9.03 -4.83
CA VAL A 166 0.45 9.57 -5.14
C VAL A 166 1.52 8.55 -4.83
N THR A 167 2.43 8.36 -5.78
CA THR A 167 3.60 7.50 -5.62
C THR A 167 4.90 8.28 -5.88
N SER A 168 6.03 7.69 -5.53
CA SER A 168 7.33 8.35 -5.64
C SER A 168 7.77 8.65 -7.07
N PHE A 169 8.67 9.63 -7.14
CA PHE A 169 9.51 9.97 -8.29
C PHE A 169 10.96 9.97 -7.83
N LEU A 170 11.86 9.45 -8.65
CA LEU A 170 13.29 9.30 -8.32
C LEU A 170 14.08 10.56 -8.71
N ASP A 171 13.60 11.71 -8.26
CA ASP A 171 14.24 13.01 -8.40
C ASP A 171 13.93 13.92 -7.20
N ASP A 172 14.83 14.86 -6.91
CA ASP A 172 14.74 15.70 -5.71
C ASP A 172 13.79 16.90 -5.87
N ARG A 173 13.39 17.26 -7.11
CA ARG A 173 12.62 18.48 -7.40
C ARG A 173 11.12 18.24 -7.32
N THR A 174 10.66 17.11 -7.85
CA THR A 174 9.24 16.77 -7.96
C THR A 174 8.53 16.75 -6.60
N PRO A 175 9.06 16.18 -5.50
CA PRO A 175 8.32 16.07 -4.24
C PRO A 175 7.83 17.41 -3.69
N GLU A 176 8.68 18.45 -3.71
CA GLU A 176 8.33 19.77 -3.16
C GLU A 176 7.26 20.48 -4.00
N ILE A 177 7.42 20.47 -5.32
CA ILE A 177 6.46 21.08 -6.24
C ILE A 177 5.12 20.34 -6.15
N LEU A 178 5.16 19.01 -6.12
CA LEU A 178 3.98 18.16 -6.00
C LEU A 178 3.23 18.43 -4.68
N ALA A 179 3.94 18.57 -3.56
CA ALA A 179 3.33 18.92 -2.29
C ALA A 179 2.57 20.26 -2.37
N GLY A 180 3.13 21.27 -3.07
CA GLY A 180 2.47 22.55 -3.33
C GLY A 180 1.18 22.39 -4.12
N VAL A 181 1.21 21.61 -5.21
CA VAL A 181 0.05 21.33 -6.07
C VAL A 181 -1.04 20.56 -5.31
N LEU A 182 -0.66 19.54 -4.54
CA LEU A 182 -1.58 18.77 -3.69
C LEU A 182 -2.21 19.64 -2.60
N GLY A 183 -1.41 20.51 -1.98
CA GLY A 183 -1.89 21.48 -0.99
C GLY A 183 -2.93 22.42 -1.57
N GLU A 184 -2.71 22.94 -2.78
CA GLU A 184 -3.69 23.78 -3.48
C GLU A 184 -4.97 23.00 -3.84
N ALA A 185 -4.83 21.79 -4.38
CA ALA A 185 -5.97 20.93 -4.68
C ALA A 185 -6.82 20.64 -3.42
N LYS A 186 -6.18 20.37 -2.28
CA LYS A 186 -6.87 20.13 -1.00
C LYS A 186 -7.49 21.40 -0.43
N ARG A 187 -6.90 22.59 -0.67
CA ARG A 187 -7.57 23.88 -0.34
C ARG A 187 -8.85 24.09 -1.14
N ARG A 188 -8.83 23.79 -2.44
CA ARG A 188 -10.01 23.89 -3.33
C ARG A 188 -11.10 22.88 -2.97
N ALA A 189 -10.71 21.67 -2.58
CA ALA A 189 -11.61 20.59 -2.20
C ALA A 189 -11.18 19.95 -0.86
N PRO A 190 -11.56 20.53 0.29
CA PRO A 190 -11.16 20.01 1.61
C PRO A 190 -11.61 18.58 1.92
N GLY A 191 -12.65 18.08 1.22
CA GLY A 191 -13.12 16.70 1.31
C GLY A 191 -12.39 15.70 0.42
N MET A 192 -11.48 16.15 -0.44
CA MET A 192 -10.61 15.29 -1.24
C MET A 192 -9.63 14.57 -0.31
N ARG A 193 -9.51 13.25 -0.50
CA ARG A 193 -8.56 12.43 0.25
C ARG A 193 -7.31 12.16 -0.56
N ILE A 194 -6.16 12.23 0.10
CA ILE A 194 -4.86 11.89 -0.48
C ILE A 194 -4.45 10.51 0.05
N SER A 195 -4.17 9.62 -0.88
CA SER A 195 -3.53 8.34 -0.65
C SER A 195 -2.08 8.46 -1.09
N PHE A 196 -1.18 8.01 -0.24
CA PHE A 196 0.24 8.12 -0.46
C PHE A 196 0.90 6.77 -0.29
N ASP A 197 1.71 6.39 -1.27
CA ASP A 197 2.63 5.28 -1.21
C ASP A 197 4.02 5.82 -1.54
N PRO A 198 4.93 5.92 -0.56
CA PRO A 198 6.24 6.52 -0.79
C PRO A 198 7.14 5.64 -1.68
N GLY A 199 6.87 4.34 -1.83
CA GLY A 199 7.91 3.40 -2.24
C GLY A 199 9.16 3.48 -1.36
N PHE A 200 10.18 2.69 -1.70
CA PHE A 200 11.35 2.58 -0.83
C PHE A 200 12.20 3.86 -0.78
N ASP A 201 12.40 4.54 -1.91
CA ASP A 201 13.27 5.72 -2.00
C ASP A 201 12.81 6.88 -1.10
N TRP A 202 11.54 7.31 -1.26
CA TRP A 202 10.98 8.38 -0.42
C TRP A 202 10.79 7.93 1.04
N ALA A 203 10.59 6.63 1.31
CA ALA A 203 10.53 6.11 2.68
C ALA A 203 11.89 6.14 3.38
N GLN A 204 12.96 5.84 2.65
CA GLN A 204 14.32 5.82 3.18
C GLN A 204 14.90 7.22 3.35
N ASN A 205 14.62 8.12 2.40
CA ASN A 205 15.17 9.47 2.36
C ASN A 205 14.05 10.53 2.26
N PRO A 206 13.19 10.69 3.28
CA PRO A 206 12.09 11.64 3.22
C PRO A 206 12.61 13.09 3.34
N GLY A 207 12.89 13.72 2.20
CA GLY A 207 13.19 15.15 2.14
C GLY A 207 11.97 16.03 2.49
N PRO A 208 12.14 17.36 2.64
CA PRO A 208 11.05 18.26 3.04
C PRO A 208 9.79 18.18 2.17
N GLY A 209 9.95 17.99 0.85
CA GLY A 209 8.83 17.80 -0.06
C GLY A 209 8.06 16.50 0.20
N VAL A 210 8.77 15.40 0.45
CA VAL A 210 8.15 14.10 0.80
C VAL A 210 7.41 14.21 2.12
N GLU A 211 8.03 14.82 3.14
CA GLU A 211 7.38 15.07 4.44
C GLU A 211 6.12 15.94 4.29
N ALA A 212 6.12 16.90 3.36
CA ALA A 212 4.93 17.69 3.07
C ALA A 212 3.82 16.88 2.38
N VAL A 213 4.16 16.00 1.41
CA VAL A 213 3.18 15.06 0.82
C VAL A 213 2.61 14.13 1.89
N LEU A 214 3.48 13.57 2.75
CA LEU A 214 3.10 12.73 3.86
C LEU A 214 2.11 13.48 4.77
N GLY A 215 2.46 14.69 5.24
CA GLY A 215 1.61 15.52 6.09
C GLY A 215 0.22 15.87 5.53
N LEU A 216 0.06 15.85 4.20
CA LEU A 216 -1.23 16.07 3.52
C LEU A 216 -2.09 14.79 3.42
N SER A 217 -1.52 13.62 3.68
CA SER A 217 -2.12 12.32 3.39
C SER A 217 -3.19 11.88 4.39
N ASP A 218 -4.22 11.21 3.88
CA ASP A 218 -5.32 10.63 4.66
C ASP A 218 -5.22 9.08 4.71
N LEU A 219 -4.53 8.49 3.73
CA LEU A 219 -4.22 7.07 3.66
C LEU A 219 -2.75 6.91 3.31
N VAL A 220 -2.01 6.09 4.06
CA VAL A 220 -0.61 5.79 3.79
C VAL A 220 -0.48 4.29 3.59
N PHE A 221 0.08 3.88 2.46
CA PHE A 221 0.36 2.49 2.12
C PHE A 221 1.86 2.27 2.17
N VAL A 222 2.30 1.28 2.93
CA VAL A 222 3.71 0.87 3.00
C VAL A 222 3.80 -0.64 3.10
N ASN A 223 4.88 -1.22 2.59
CA ASN A 223 5.30 -2.55 3.00
C ASN A 223 6.09 -2.49 4.33
N HIS A 224 6.51 -3.65 4.82
CA HIS A 224 7.26 -3.74 6.08
C HIS A 224 8.64 -3.07 6.02
N ARG A 225 9.31 -3.08 4.87
CA ARG A 225 10.62 -2.45 4.68
C ARG A 225 10.50 -0.92 4.69
N GLU A 226 9.50 -0.38 3.99
CA GLU A 226 9.17 1.04 3.98
C GLU A 226 8.71 1.53 5.35
N LEU A 227 7.94 0.74 6.11
CA LEU A 227 7.61 1.08 7.49
C LEU A 227 8.87 1.25 8.36
N LYS A 228 9.83 0.33 8.23
CA LYS A 228 11.11 0.41 8.96
C LYS A 228 11.94 1.62 8.55
N ALA A 229 12.01 1.89 7.26
CA ALA A 229 12.72 3.03 6.72
C ALA A 229 12.09 4.35 7.22
N LEU A 230 10.78 4.50 6.97
CA LEU A 230 10.03 5.70 7.29
C LEU A 230 9.90 5.92 8.81
N GLY A 231 9.78 4.84 9.60
CA GLY A 231 9.70 4.87 11.06
C GLY A 231 11.04 4.98 11.80
N GLY A 232 12.16 4.99 11.07
CA GLY A 232 13.50 5.09 11.66
C GLY A 232 13.84 3.92 12.57
N TYR A 233 13.70 2.69 12.06
CA TYR A 233 13.86 1.46 12.83
C TYR A 233 15.19 1.35 13.58
N ALA A 234 15.12 1.09 14.88
CA ALA A 234 16.22 0.59 15.69
C ALA A 234 16.01 -0.89 16.03
N VAL A 235 17.12 -1.60 16.27
CA VAL A 235 17.11 -3.05 16.54
C VAL A 235 16.21 -3.37 17.73
N GLY A 236 15.23 -4.26 17.50
CA GLY A 236 14.32 -4.75 18.55
C GLY A 236 13.00 -3.96 18.67
N GLU A 237 12.81 -2.91 17.87
CA GLU A 237 11.56 -2.17 17.87
C GLU A 237 10.42 -2.95 17.21
N SER A 238 9.22 -2.83 17.79
CA SER A 238 8.02 -3.41 17.22
C SER A 238 7.44 -2.51 16.12
N ASP A 239 6.67 -3.11 15.22
CA ASP A 239 5.97 -2.38 14.16
C ASP A 239 5.00 -1.33 14.72
N ASP A 240 4.45 -1.54 15.91
CA ASP A 240 3.60 -0.57 16.59
C ASP A 240 4.36 0.71 16.95
N VAL A 241 5.62 0.60 17.38
CA VAL A 241 6.48 1.76 17.67
C VAL A 241 6.79 2.52 16.38
N LEU A 242 7.12 1.80 15.31
CA LEU A 242 7.38 2.41 14.00
C LEU A 242 6.12 3.11 13.45
N ALA A 243 4.97 2.43 13.52
CA ALA A 243 3.69 2.97 13.09
C ALA A 243 3.29 4.21 13.91
N SER A 244 3.55 4.23 15.22
CA SER A 244 3.33 5.41 16.07
C SER A 244 4.13 6.60 15.55
N ARG A 245 5.44 6.44 15.29
CA ARG A 245 6.30 7.52 14.78
C ARG A 245 5.86 8.03 13.41
N VAL A 246 5.40 7.14 12.53
CA VAL A 246 4.82 7.55 11.25
C VAL A 246 3.54 8.35 11.49
N LEU A 247 2.61 7.84 12.31
CA LEU A 247 1.34 8.50 12.59
C LEU A 247 1.46 9.78 13.42
N GLU A 248 2.54 10.00 14.18
CA GLU A 248 2.84 11.29 14.82
C GLU A 248 3.04 12.40 13.79
N ARG A 249 3.61 12.08 12.62
CA ARG A 249 3.75 13.01 11.50
C ARG A 249 2.45 13.17 10.71
N VAL A 250 1.56 12.17 10.73
CA VAL A 250 0.28 12.14 10.01
C VAL A 250 -0.90 11.67 10.88
N PRO A 251 -1.29 12.42 11.91
CA PRO A 251 -2.20 11.94 12.96
C PRO A 251 -3.62 11.63 12.49
N ARG A 252 -4.00 12.10 11.29
CA ARG A 252 -5.32 11.86 10.69
C ARG A 252 -5.32 10.73 9.67
N ALA A 253 -4.16 10.19 9.33
CA ALA A 253 -4.05 9.14 8.33
C ALA A 253 -4.43 7.77 8.89
N THR A 254 -4.90 6.89 8.00
CA THR A 254 -4.88 5.44 8.23
C THR A 254 -3.66 4.86 7.54
N LEU A 255 -2.82 4.16 8.30
CA LEU A 255 -1.60 3.52 7.81
C LEU A 255 -1.86 2.04 7.54
N PHE A 256 -1.62 1.58 6.33
CA PHE A 256 -1.73 0.19 5.90
C PHE A 256 -0.32 -0.38 5.70
N VAL A 257 -0.02 -1.47 6.40
CA VAL A 257 1.28 -2.14 6.37
C VAL A 257 1.11 -3.54 5.78
N THR A 258 1.49 -3.70 4.52
CA THR A 258 1.46 -5.01 3.84
C THR A 258 2.71 -5.80 4.19
N LYS A 259 2.56 -6.84 5.01
CA LYS A 259 3.69 -7.68 5.45
C LYS A 259 3.85 -8.96 4.65
N ARG A 260 2.73 -9.52 4.18
CA ARG A 260 2.65 -10.78 3.42
C ARG A 260 1.42 -10.77 2.51
N TYR A 261 1.42 -11.61 1.47
CA TYR A 261 0.29 -11.75 0.53
C TYR A 261 -1.06 -12.08 1.20
N ASP A 262 -1.04 -12.65 2.40
CA ASP A 262 -2.22 -13.04 3.14
C ASP A 262 -2.49 -12.17 4.38
N ALA A 263 -1.68 -11.14 4.65
CA ALA A 263 -1.82 -10.34 5.86
C ALA A 263 -1.46 -8.85 5.70
N VAL A 264 -2.36 -8.00 6.17
CA VAL A 264 -2.15 -6.56 6.32
C VAL A 264 -2.40 -6.14 7.77
N GLU A 265 -1.60 -5.21 8.26
CA GLU A 265 -1.83 -4.53 9.53
C GLU A 265 -2.24 -3.08 9.26
N VAL A 266 -3.22 -2.60 9.99
CA VAL A 266 -3.82 -1.29 9.80
C VAL A 266 -3.73 -0.52 11.11
N TYR A 267 -3.12 0.66 11.05
CA TYR A 267 -2.87 1.52 12.19
C TYR A 267 -3.60 2.85 12.05
N ARG A 268 -4.09 3.39 13.16
CA ARG A 268 -4.64 4.75 13.24
C ARG A 268 -4.51 5.31 14.64
N THR A 269 -4.50 6.64 14.75
CA THR A 269 -4.57 7.32 16.04
C THR A 269 -6.02 7.55 16.44
N ALA A 270 -6.40 7.17 17.65
CA ALA A 270 -7.73 7.45 18.21
C ALA A 270 -7.64 7.71 19.73
N GLY A 271 -8.30 8.77 20.21
CA GLY A 271 -8.36 9.07 21.64
C GLY A 271 -7.00 9.31 22.31
N GLY A 272 -5.97 9.70 21.55
CA GLY A 272 -4.60 9.89 22.04
C GLY A 272 -3.74 8.62 22.12
N GLY A 273 -4.25 7.47 21.64
CA GLY A 273 -3.50 6.21 21.55
C GLY A 273 -3.46 5.64 20.14
N LEU A 274 -2.56 4.67 19.94
CA LEU A 274 -2.43 3.90 18.71
C LEU A 274 -3.42 2.73 18.74
N LEU A 275 -4.21 2.58 17.67
CA LEU A 275 -5.03 1.41 17.43
C LEU A 275 -4.42 0.60 16.29
N ALA A 276 -4.26 -0.70 16.50
CA ALA A 276 -3.85 -1.63 15.46
C ALA A 276 -4.98 -2.63 15.16
N ARG A 277 -5.06 -3.02 13.90
CA ARG A 277 -5.95 -4.08 13.45
C ARG A 277 -5.27 -4.93 12.40
N ARG A 278 -5.24 -6.23 12.63
CA ARG A 278 -4.66 -7.19 11.70
C ARG A 278 -5.75 -7.88 10.89
N PHE A 279 -5.60 -7.86 9.57
CA PHE A 279 -6.38 -8.68 8.67
C PHE A 279 -5.53 -9.82 8.14
N ARG A 280 -6.08 -11.05 8.16
CA ARG A 280 -5.43 -12.21 7.57
C ARG A 280 -6.43 -13.06 6.79
N LEU A 281 -6.08 -13.44 5.57
CA LEU A 281 -6.88 -14.36 4.78
C LEU A 281 -6.87 -15.76 5.41
N ARG A 282 -8.03 -16.44 5.39
CA ARG A 282 -8.20 -17.75 6.03
C ARG A 282 -7.43 -18.88 5.35
N ARG A 283 -7.28 -18.80 4.02
CA ARG A 283 -6.52 -19.76 3.23
C ARG A 283 -5.21 -19.10 2.85
N ARG A 284 -4.11 -19.63 3.38
CA ARG A 284 -2.77 -19.28 2.89
C ARG A 284 -2.66 -19.75 1.45
N ILE A 285 -2.26 -18.87 0.56
CA ILE A 285 -1.77 -19.27 -0.76
C ILE A 285 -0.54 -20.14 -0.51
N ARG A 286 -0.40 -21.25 -1.25
CA ARG A 286 0.82 -22.06 -1.15
C ARG A 286 1.96 -21.22 -1.72
N GLU A 287 3.03 -21.03 -0.96
CA GLU A 287 4.14 -20.14 -1.35
C GLU A 287 4.73 -20.51 -2.73
N GLY A 288 4.66 -21.80 -3.11
CA GLY A 288 5.07 -22.30 -4.43
C GLY A 288 4.19 -21.92 -5.63
N THR A 289 3.11 -21.14 -5.46
CA THR A 289 2.29 -20.63 -6.59
C THR A 289 2.44 -19.13 -6.81
N VAL A 290 3.33 -18.46 -6.07
CA VAL A 290 3.60 -17.03 -6.26
C VAL A 290 4.75 -16.90 -7.27
N GLU A 291 4.38 -16.59 -8.52
CA GLU A 291 5.32 -16.43 -9.63
C GLU A 291 5.96 -15.03 -9.63
N ASP A 292 5.21 -14.00 -9.24
CA ASP A 292 5.69 -12.62 -9.13
C ASP A 292 4.92 -11.85 -8.04
N ALA A 293 5.64 -11.17 -7.15
CA ALA A 293 5.07 -10.27 -6.14
C ALA A 293 5.24 -8.78 -6.46
N THR A 294 5.90 -8.43 -7.58
CA THR A 294 6.01 -7.05 -8.04
C THR A 294 4.62 -6.47 -8.29
N GLY A 295 4.36 -5.26 -7.76
CA GLY A 295 3.07 -4.60 -7.90
C GLY A 295 1.93 -5.13 -7.01
N ALA A 296 2.17 -6.12 -6.16
CA ALA A 296 1.14 -6.64 -5.26
C ALA A 296 0.66 -5.59 -4.22
N GLY A 297 1.57 -4.71 -3.77
CA GLY A 297 1.25 -3.55 -2.96
C GLY A 297 0.30 -2.58 -3.68
N ASP A 298 0.55 -2.30 -4.96
CA ASP A 298 -0.28 -1.44 -5.81
C ASP A 298 -1.69 -2.03 -6.00
N VAL A 299 -1.78 -3.34 -6.22
CA VAL A 299 -3.06 -4.05 -6.31
C VAL A 299 -3.82 -3.99 -4.98
N PHE A 300 -3.12 -4.09 -3.85
CA PHE A 300 -3.72 -3.93 -2.53
C PHE A 300 -4.23 -2.49 -2.33
N ALA A 301 -3.41 -1.47 -2.64
CA ALA A 301 -3.80 -0.07 -2.57
C ALA A 301 -5.03 0.21 -3.45
N ALA A 302 -5.01 -0.25 -4.71
CA ALA A 302 -6.15 -0.17 -5.62
C ALA A 302 -7.43 -0.77 -5.01
N SER A 303 -7.32 -1.93 -4.37
CA SER A 303 -8.47 -2.61 -3.75
C SER A 303 -9.06 -1.83 -2.57
N VAL A 304 -8.21 -1.24 -1.72
CA VAL A 304 -8.68 -0.36 -0.63
C VAL A 304 -9.31 0.92 -1.20
N LEU A 305 -8.69 1.54 -2.20
CA LEU A 305 -9.21 2.73 -2.85
C LEU A 305 -10.55 2.46 -3.55
N ALA A 306 -10.70 1.30 -4.20
CA ALA A 306 -11.96 0.84 -4.78
C ALA A 306 -13.08 0.75 -3.75
N ALA A 307 -12.81 0.17 -2.57
CA ALA A 307 -13.78 0.07 -1.48
C ALA A 307 -14.20 1.45 -0.93
N LEU A 308 -13.31 2.45 -0.98
CA LEU A 308 -13.61 3.81 -0.55
C LEU A 308 -14.30 4.66 -1.63
N ALA A 309 -14.02 4.39 -2.90
CA ALA A 309 -14.50 5.16 -4.04
C ALA A 309 -15.82 4.63 -4.63
N SER A 310 -16.02 3.32 -4.71
CA SER A 310 -17.17 2.75 -5.41
C SER A 310 -18.37 2.57 -4.48
N GLY A 311 -19.41 3.37 -4.68
CA GLY A 311 -20.68 3.21 -3.98
C GLY A 311 -21.35 1.87 -4.29
N ARG A 312 -21.21 1.37 -5.53
CA ARG A 312 -21.68 0.04 -5.93
C ARG A 312 -21.00 -1.05 -5.10
N LEU A 313 -19.68 -1.05 -5.00
CA LEU A 313 -18.94 -2.03 -4.20
C LEU A 313 -19.34 -1.96 -2.72
N GLN A 314 -19.50 -0.75 -2.16
CA GLN A 314 -19.96 -0.59 -0.78
C GLN A 314 -21.35 -1.21 -0.53
N VAL A 315 -22.29 -1.02 -1.47
CA VAL A 315 -23.61 -1.63 -1.41
C VAL A 315 -23.53 -3.15 -1.51
N GLU A 316 -22.74 -3.68 -2.45
CA GLU A 316 -22.55 -5.13 -2.63
C GLU A 316 -21.91 -5.78 -1.38
N LEU A 317 -20.89 -5.15 -0.80
CA LEU A 317 -20.26 -5.61 0.45
C LEU A 317 -21.23 -5.55 1.63
N GLY A 318 -21.99 -4.45 1.76
CA GLY A 318 -23.00 -4.28 2.80
C GLY A 318 -24.13 -5.30 2.69
N ALA A 319 -24.63 -5.54 1.47
CA ALA A 319 -25.66 -6.54 1.20
C ALA A 319 -25.16 -7.95 1.51
N ARG A 320 -23.91 -8.28 1.11
CA ARG A 320 -23.30 -9.57 1.43
C ARG A 320 -23.20 -9.78 2.94
N LEU A 321 -22.69 -8.78 3.68
CA LEU A 321 -22.63 -8.81 5.13
C LEU A 321 -24.02 -9.01 5.75
N GLY A 322 -25.02 -8.25 5.28
CA GLY A 322 -26.39 -8.35 5.77
C GLY A 322 -27.01 -9.74 5.55
N LEU A 323 -26.77 -10.36 4.39
CA LEU A 323 -27.24 -11.71 4.07
C LEU A 323 -26.54 -12.78 4.92
N ASP A 324 -25.23 -12.67 5.11
CA ASP A 324 -24.46 -13.61 5.94
C ASP A 324 -24.93 -13.55 7.40
N LEU A 325 -25.15 -12.35 7.95
CA LEU A 325 -25.71 -12.17 9.30
C LEU A 325 -27.16 -12.65 9.42
N SER A 326 -27.98 -12.41 8.39
CA SER A 326 -29.38 -12.86 8.36
C SER A 326 -29.49 -14.38 8.39
N ARG A 327 -28.67 -15.09 7.60
CA ARG A 327 -28.60 -16.57 7.61
C ARG A 327 -28.25 -17.13 8.98
N GLN A 328 -27.24 -16.54 9.64
CA GLN A 328 -26.82 -16.98 10.97
C GLN A 328 -27.90 -16.76 12.03
N ARG A 329 -28.72 -15.71 11.90
CA ARG A 329 -29.88 -15.47 12.80
C ARG A 329 -30.98 -16.52 12.60
N THR A 330 -31.31 -16.85 11.36
CA THR A 330 -32.37 -17.86 11.04
C THR A 330 -31.99 -19.27 11.49
N GLY A 331 -30.69 -19.58 11.59
CA GLY A 331 -30.19 -20.86 12.10
C GLY A 331 -30.15 -21.02 13.63
N ARG A 332 -30.54 -20.00 14.43
CA ARG A 332 -30.46 -20.02 15.90
C ARG A 332 -31.83 -20.08 16.58
N ARG A 333 -31.92 -20.81 17.71
CA ARG A 333 -33.04 -20.73 18.66
C ARG A 333 -33.14 -19.33 19.28
N ARG A 334 -34.37 -18.87 19.54
CA ARG A 334 -34.68 -17.58 20.19
C ARG A 334 -33.88 -17.42 21.50
N GLY A 335 -33.10 -16.34 21.63
CA GLY A 335 -32.42 -15.94 22.87
C GLY A 335 -30.91 -15.71 22.80
N GLY A 336 -30.22 -16.10 21.71
CA GLY A 336 -28.80 -15.83 21.54
C GLY A 336 -28.52 -14.46 20.89
N GLY A 337 -27.56 -13.70 21.41
CA GLY A 337 -27.12 -12.43 20.81
C GLY A 337 -26.66 -12.57 19.35
N LEU A 338 -26.57 -11.43 18.63
CA LEU A 338 -26.04 -11.41 17.26
C LEU A 338 -24.63 -12.06 17.25
N PRO A 339 -24.34 -12.97 16.32
CA PRO A 339 -23.00 -13.52 16.18
C PRO A 339 -21.99 -12.40 15.89
N ARG A 340 -20.78 -12.52 16.45
CA ARG A 340 -19.64 -11.69 16.03
C ARG A 340 -19.48 -11.84 14.53
N ILE A 341 -19.28 -10.73 13.83
CA ILE A 341 -19.17 -10.72 12.37
C ILE A 341 -17.95 -11.55 11.96
N GLY A 342 -18.16 -12.81 11.59
CA GLY A 342 -17.19 -13.82 11.98
C GLY A 342 -16.94 -14.94 11.00
N ASP A 343 -17.10 -14.72 9.69
CA ASP A 343 -16.46 -15.57 8.68
C ASP A 343 -15.82 -14.74 7.56
N GLY A 344 -14.75 -14.00 7.88
CA GLY A 344 -13.76 -13.53 6.90
C GLY A 344 -13.72 -12.03 6.56
N LEU A 345 -14.70 -11.22 6.94
CA LEU A 345 -14.75 -9.78 6.54
C LEU A 345 -14.43 -8.78 7.67
N LEU A 346 -14.83 -9.06 8.92
CA LEU A 346 -14.67 -8.13 10.07
C LEU A 346 -14.12 -8.86 11.30
N THR A 347 -13.12 -9.70 11.09
CA THR A 347 -12.71 -10.75 12.03
C THR A 347 -11.92 -10.29 13.26
N THR A 348 -11.34 -9.09 13.22
CA THR A 348 -10.36 -8.67 14.24
C THR A 348 -10.80 -7.34 14.84
N PRO A 349 -11.06 -7.27 16.17
CA PRO A 349 -11.27 -6.01 16.85
C PRO A 349 -10.05 -5.10 16.69
N GLU A 350 -10.26 -3.80 16.85
CA GLU A 350 -9.12 -2.88 17.03
C GLU A 350 -8.58 -3.06 18.44
N ASP A 351 -7.30 -3.36 18.53
CA ASP A 351 -6.61 -3.54 19.81
C ASP A 351 -5.76 -2.29 20.09
N PRO A 352 -5.71 -1.80 21.35
CA PRO A 352 -4.72 -0.81 21.75
C PRO A 352 -3.32 -1.36 21.46
N ALA A 353 -2.53 -0.58 20.72
CA ALA A 353 -1.17 -0.96 20.32
C ALA A 353 -0.14 -0.09 21.05
N GLY A 354 1.06 -0.66 21.28
CA GLY A 354 2.15 0.01 22.01
C GLY A 354 2.68 -0.76 23.25
N PRO A 355 3.77 -0.27 23.87
CA PRO A 355 4.46 -0.96 24.96
C PRO A 355 3.61 -1.12 26.24
N ASP A 356 2.58 -0.28 26.42
CA ASP A 356 1.62 -0.34 27.53
C ASP A 356 0.31 -1.06 27.16
N SER A 357 0.30 -1.88 26.10
CA SER A 357 -0.88 -2.66 25.66
C SER A 357 -1.34 -3.74 26.65
N HIS A 358 -0.68 -3.85 27.81
CA HIS A 358 -1.18 -4.66 28.91
C HIS A 358 -2.52 -4.09 29.42
N PRO A 359 -3.57 -4.92 29.55
CA PRO A 359 -4.83 -4.47 30.10
C PRO A 359 -4.60 -3.88 31.50
N ARG A 360 -4.92 -2.58 31.67
CA ARG A 360 -4.79 -1.89 32.97
C ARG A 360 -5.66 -2.50 34.06
N ALA A 361 -6.68 -3.26 33.67
CA ALA A 361 -7.54 -4.05 34.54
C ALA A 361 -8.11 -5.25 33.77
N VAL A 362 -8.29 -6.38 34.45
CA VAL A 362 -8.98 -7.57 33.92
C VAL A 362 -10.26 -7.74 34.72
N LEU A 363 -11.41 -7.70 34.05
CA LEU A 363 -12.71 -7.91 34.70
C LEU A 363 -13.03 -9.40 34.71
N VAL A 364 -12.94 -10.02 35.87
CA VAL A 364 -13.26 -11.45 36.05
C VAL A 364 -14.68 -11.58 36.58
N ALA A 365 -15.61 -12.02 35.73
CA ALA A 365 -16.96 -12.36 36.13
C ALA A 365 -17.01 -13.84 36.57
N SER A 366 -17.49 -14.08 37.79
CA SER A 366 -17.69 -15.40 38.36
C SER A 366 -19.18 -15.61 38.64
N GLU A 367 -19.80 -16.63 38.05
CA GLU A 367 -21.16 -17.01 38.39
C GLU A 367 -21.14 -17.73 39.75
N GLY A 368 -21.79 -17.10 40.73
CA GLY A 368 -21.59 -17.37 42.15
C GLY A 368 -21.79 -18.81 42.59
N SER A 369 -20.81 -19.30 43.34
CA SER A 369 -21.03 -20.20 44.46
C SER A 369 -20.31 -19.64 45.70
N ARG A 370 -20.94 -19.75 46.88
CA ARG A 370 -20.35 -19.27 48.14
C ARG A 370 -18.99 -19.95 48.34
N GLY A 371 -17.91 -19.16 48.29
CA GLY A 371 -16.51 -19.62 48.37
C GLY A 371 -15.67 -19.41 47.09
N GLY A 372 -16.27 -18.98 45.98
CA GLY A 372 -15.55 -18.71 44.72
C GLY A 372 -14.69 -17.43 44.73
N GLY A 373 -15.09 -16.43 45.52
CA GLY A 373 -14.35 -15.16 45.65
C GLY A 373 -12.95 -15.36 46.23
N ASP A 374 -12.82 -16.09 47.35
CA ASP A 374 -11.53 -16.30 48.04
C ASP A 374 -10.55 -17.19 47.26
N ARG A 375 -11.04 -18.05 46.36
CA ARG A 375 -10.19 -18.84 45.46
C ARG A 375 -9.70 -18.00 44.28
N LEU A 376 -10.58 -17.16 43.73
CA LEU A 376 -10.21 -16.25 42.66
C LEU A 376 -9.22 -15.19 43.16
N ASP A 377 -9.45 -14.64 44.36
CA ASP A 377 -8.56 -13.65 44.96
C ASP A 377 -7.17 -14.23 45.24
N ARG A 378 -7.09 -15.47 45.75
CA ARG A 378 -5.81 -16.19 45.88
C ARG A 378 -5.11 -16.43 44.55
N PHE A 379 -5.83 -16.89 43.53
CA PHE A 379 -5.23 -17.12 42.20
C PHE A 379 -4.69 -15.81 41.61
N LEU A 380 -5.44 -14.72 41.72
CA LEU A 380 -5.03 -13.41 41.21
C LEU A 380 -3.85 -12.82 41.99
N THR A 381 -3.82 -12.94 43.32
CA THR A 381 -2.78 -12.32 44.17
C THR A 381 -1.55 -13.20 44.38
N GLN A 382 -1.69 -14.52 44.50
CA GLN A 382 -0.59 -15.44 44.81
C GLN A 382 0.05 -16.03 43.55
N ASP A 383 -0.74 -16.41 42.55
CA ASP A 383 -0.22 -17.06 41.34
C ASP A 383 0.11 -16.06 40.22
N LEU A 384 -0.61 -14.93 40.18
CA LEU A 384 -0.46 -13.90 39.13
C LEU A 384 0.09 -12.55 39.65
N ALA A 385 0.27 -12.39 40.96
CA ALA A 385 0.80 -11.18 41.60
C ALA A 385 0.04 -9.87 41.25
N LEU A 386 -1.24 -9.97 40.89
CA LEU A 386 -2.10 -8.84 40.59
C LEU A 386 -2.74 -8.31 41.88
N ARG A 387 -2.69 -6.99 42.13
CA ARG A 387 -3.36 -6.36 43.27
C ARG A 387 -4.82 -6.10 42.94
N ALA A 388 -5.75 -6.67 43.71
CA ALA A 388 -7.16 -6.28 43.67
C ALA A 388 -7.31 -4.85 44.22
N SER A 389 -8.05 -3.99 43.51
CA SER A 389 -8.41 -2.63 43.92
C SER A 389 -9.87 -2.54 44.34
#